data_AF-A0AAW3RKG7-F1
#
_entry.id   AF-A0AAW3RKG7-F1
#
_cell.length_a   1.000
_cell.length_b   1.000
_cell.length_c   1.000
_cell.angle_alpha   90.00
_cell.angle_beta   90.00
_cell.angle_gamma   90.00
#
_symmetry.space_group_name_H-M   'P 1'
#
loop_
_entity.id
_entity.type
_entity.pdbx_description
1 polymer ?
#
loop_
_entity_poly.entity_id
_entity_poly.type
_entity_poly.pdbx_seq_one_letter_code
_entity_poly.pdbx_strand_id
1 'polypeptide(L)'
;MKYLLLISHGDFSNGLKQTLSMFAGDATNTVISIGLKPDEAIDTLDKRIDTTMKPIPENSQFVILADIIGGSPLTTVCNVLNRQKKIQ
;
A
#
# COMPACT_ATOMS: atom_id res chain seq x y z
N MET A 1 -10.69 11.05 4.35
CA MET A 1 -9.27 11.46 4.44
C MET A 1 -8.50 10.81 3.30
N LYS A 2 -7.43 11.43 2.78
CA LYS A 2 -6.65 10.87 1.67
C LYS A 2 -5.45 10.09 2.22
N TYR A 3 -5.23 8.88 1.72
CA TYR A 3 -4.07 8.04 2.01
C TYR A 3 -3.26 7.80 0.74
N LEU A 4 -1.95 7.80 0.89
CA LEU A 4 -1.01 7.43 -0.16
C LEU A 4 -0.52 6.01 0.10
N LEU A 5 -0.79 5.10 -0.83
CA LEU A 5 -0.30 3.73 -0.83
C LEU A 5 0.91 3.63 -1.76
N LEU A 6 2.09 3.40 -1.18
CA LEU A 6 3.32 3.11 -1.92
C LEU A 6 3.50 1.60 -1.99
N ILE A 7 3.43 1.04 -3.19
CA ILE A 7 3.41 -0.41 -3.41
C ILE A 7 4.59 -0.79 -4.31
N SER A 8 5.33 -1.84 -3.95
CA SER A 8 6.41 -2.32 -4.82
C SER A 8 6.76 -3.78 -4.60
N HIS A 9 7.66 -4.31 -5.44
CA HIS A 9 8.50 -5.44 -5.07
C HIS A 9 9.62 -4.99 -4.13
N GLY A 10 10.11 -5.92 -3.31
CA GLY A 10 11.19 -5.69 -2.36
C GLY A 10 10.92 -4.53 -1.41
N ASP A 11 11.92 -3.67 -1.23
CA ASP A 11 11.89 -2.55 -0.28
C ASP A 11 11.79 -1.17 -0.91
N PHE A 12 11.55 -1.08 -2.22
CA PHE A 12 11.52 0.19 -2.93
C PHE A 12 10.47 1.16 -2.34
N SER A 13 9.25 0.71 -2.10
CA SER A 13 8.19 1.52 -1.48
C SER A 13 8.54 1.98 -0.07
N ASN A 14 9.26 1.17 0.69
CA ASN A 14 9.69 1.49 2.06
C ASN A 14 10.80 2.54 2.05
N GLY A 15 11.77 2.39 1.14
CA GLY A 15 12.81 3.40 0.90
C GLY A 15 12.21 4.75 0.52
N LEU A 16 11.22 4.77 -0.38
CA LEU A 16 10.49 5.99 -0.75
C LEU A 16 9.79 6.64 0.45
N LYS A 17 9.10 5.84 1.28
CA LYS A 17 8.47 6.35 2.51
C LYS A 17 9.50 6.92 3.48
N GLN A 18 10.64 6.25 3.65
CA GLN A 18 11.73 6.72 4.48
C GLN A 18 12.27 8.07 3.99
N THR A 19 12.54 8.21 2.69
CA THR A 19 12.97 9.48 2.10
C THR A 19 11.94 10.58 2.33
N LEU A 20 10.65 10.29 2.08
CA LEU A 20 9.56 11.23 2.32
C LEU A 20 9.53 11.70 3.79
N SER A 21 9.80 10.80 4.74
CA SER A 21 9.79 11.12 6.17
C SER A 21 10.87 12.12 6.60
N MET A 22 11.93 12.28 5.81
CA MET A 22 12.99 13.25 6.11
C MET A 22 12.52 14.71 6.02
N PHE A 23 11.42 14.98 5.32
CA PHE A 23 10.94 16.35 5.09
C PHE A 23 9.42 16.55 5.17
N ALA A 24 8.62 15.47 5.17
CA ALA A 24 7.16 15.57 5.17
C ALA A 24 6.50 15.65 6.57
N GLY A 25 7.27 15.50 7.65
CA GLY A 25 6.76 15.59 9.03
C GLY A 25 5.51 14.72 9.25
N ASP A 26 4.45 15.33 9.81
CA ASP A 26 3.18 14.66 10.12
C ASP A 26 2.41 14.16 8.89
N ALA A 27 2.72 14.66 7.67
CA ALA A 27 2.07 14.17 6.45
C ALA A 27 2.41 12.70 6.16
N THR A 28 3.47 12.15 6.77
CA THR A 28 3.80 10.72 6.70
C THR A 28 2.76 9.80 7.36
N ASN A 29 1.93 10.33 8.27
CA ASN A 29 0.90 9.57 8.98
C ASN A 29 -0.20 9.02 8.05
N THR A 30 -0.37 9.62 6.87
CA THR A 30 -1.31 9.15 5.84
C THR A 30 -0.63 8.35 4.73
N VAL A 31 0.66 8.03 4.88
CA VAL A 31 1.44 7.27 3.89
C VAL A 31 1.67 5.85 4.38
N ILE A 32 1.21 4.89 3.58
CA ILE A 32 1.31 3.46 3.85
C ILE A 32 2.20 2.85 2.78
N SER A 33 3.25 2.14 3.18
CA SER A 33 4.14 1.45 2.25
C SER A 33 4.04 -0.05 2.45
N ILE A 34 3.89 -0.80 1.35
CA ILE A 34 3.80 -2.26 1.38
C ILE A 34 4.60 -2.81 0.20
N GLY A 35 5.68 -3.54 0.51
CA GLY A 35 6.52 -4.20 -0.47
C GLY A 35 6.34 -5.72 -0.46
N LEU A 36 6.28 -6.37 -1.62
CA LEU A 36 6.31 -7.83 -1.75
C LEU A 36 7.75 -8.33 -1.57
N LYS A 37 8.02 -9.05 -0.49
CA LYS A 37 9.39 -9.50 -0.17
C LYS A 37 9.87 -10.62 -1.09
N PRO A 38 11.19 -10.80 -1.25
CA PRO A 38 11.73 -12.01 -1.85
C PRO A 38 11.14 -13.26 -1.16
N ASP A 39 10.72 -14.22 -1.96
CA ASP A 39 10.11 -15.49 -1.52
C ASP A 39 8.79 -15.37 -0.74
N GLU A 40 8.20 -14.18 -0.66
CA GLU A 40 6.88 -14.00 -0.07
C GLU A 40 5.79 -14.48 -1.04
N ALA A 41 4.94 -15.40 -0.56
CA ALA A 41 3.77 -15.82 -1.31
C ALA A 41 2.74 -14.68 -1.42
N ILE A 42 2.04 -14.63 -2.55
CA ILE A 42 0.99 -13.62 -2.81
C ILE A 42 -0.12 -13.67 -1.75
N ASP A 43 -0.50 -14.86 -1.28
CA ASP A 43 -1.50 -15.00 -0.21
C ASP A 43 -1.07 -14.37 1.12
N THR A 44 0.24 -14.35 1.39
CA THR A 44 0.80 -13.68 2.58
C THR A 44 0.74 -12.18 2.43
N LEU A 45 1.06 -11.67 1.23
CA LEU A 45 0.92 -10.26 0.90
C LEU A 45 -0.55 -9.81 1.01
N ASP A 46 -1.47 -10.58 0.44
CA ASP A 46 -2.92 -10.31 0.47
C ASP A 46 -3.43 -10.16 1.91
N LYS A 47 -3.11 -11.12 2.79
CA LYS A 47 -3.47 -11.06 4.22
C LYS A 47 -2.86 -9.87 4.94
N ARG A 48 -1.63 -9.49 4.60
CA ARG A 48 -0.96 -8.32 5.20
C ARG A 48 -1.63 -7.03 4.78
N ILE A 49 -1.97 -6.88 3.49
CA ILE A 49 -2.72 -5.71 3.00
C ILE A 49 -4.09 -5.66 3.67
N ASP A 50 -4.83 -6.79 3.70
CA ASP A 50 -6.14 -6.87 4.33
C ASP A 50 -6.11 -6.38 5.78
N THR A 51 -5.13 -6.86 6.55
CA THR A 51 -4.94 -6.48 7.95
C THR A 51 -4.55 -5.00 8.10
N THR A 52 -3.71 -4.49 7.21
CA THR A 52 -3.26 -3.08 7.23
C THR A 52 -4.39 -2.12 6.88
N MET A 53 -5.35 -2.54 6.05
CA MET A 53 -6.47 -1.71 5.61
C MET A 53 -7.66 -1.69 6.57
N LYS A 54 -7.80 -2.70 7.46
CA LYS A 54 -8.88 -2.80 8.47
C LYS A 54 -9.09 -1.54 9.34
N PRO A 55 -8.04 -0.92 9.93
CA PRO A 55 -8.22 0.25 10.79
C PRO A 55 -8.53 1.54 10.01
N ILE A 56 -8.46 1.52 8.67
CA ILE A 56 -8.67 2.72 7.86
C ILE A 56 -10.18 2.95 7.67
N PRO A 57 -10.71 4.17 7.91
CA PRO A 57 -12.13 4.47 7.73
C PRO A 57 -12.63 4.14 6.31
N GLU A 58 -13.89 3.72 6.19
CA GLU A 58 -14.50 3.34 4.90
C GLU A 58 -14.54 4.49 3.89
N ASN A 59 -14.74 5.72 4.39
CA ASN A 59 -14.88 6.96 3.61
C ASN A 59 -13.51 7.54 3.19
N SER A 60 -12.46 6.73 3.21
CA SER A 60 -11.11 7.14 2.87
C SER A 60 -10.89 7.07 1.37
N GLN A 61 -10.13 8.03 0.85
CA GLN A 61 -9.71 8.06 -0.55
C GLN A 61 -8.27 7.60 -0.64
N PHE A 62 -7.96 6.82 -1.68
CA PHE A 62 -6.63 6.24 -1.85
C PHE A 62 -5.99 6.74 -3.15
N VAL A 63 -4.72 7.11 -3.07
CA VAL A 63 -3.84 7.25 -4.23
C VAL A 63 -2.84 6.12 -4.15
N ILE A 64 -2.80 5.27 -5.19
CA ILE A 64 -1.91 4.11 -5.23
C ILE A 64 -0.78 4.42 -6.21
N LEU A 65 0.45 4.40 -5.72
CA LEU A 65 1.66 4.48 -6.54
C LEU A 65 2.38 3.14 -6.47
N ALA A 66 2.41 2.44 -7.60
CA ALA A 66 3.08 1.16 -7.74
C ALA A 66 4.33 1.29 -8.62
N ASP A 67 5.30 0.40 -8.39
CA ASP A 67 6.52 0.28 -9.17
C ASP A 67 6.27 -0.22 -10.60
N ILE A 68 5.44 -1.25 -10.76
CA ILE A 68 5.23 -1.97 -12.03
C ILE A 68 3.72 -2.12 -12.29
N ILE A 69 3.29 -1.62 -13.45
CA ILE A 69 1.92 -1.79 -13.95
C ILE A 69 1.66 -3.27 -14.20
N GLY A 70 0.54 -3.79 -13.68
CA GLY A 70 0.19 -5.22 -13.77
C GLY A 70 1.01 -6.14 -12.86
N GLY A 71 1.98 -5.61 -12.10
CA GLY A 71 2.76 -6.39 -11.14
C GLY A 71 1.88 -7.03 -10.06
N SER A 72 2.33 -8.14 -9.50
CA SER A 72 1.62 -8.84 -8.44
C SER A 72 1.36 -7.96 -7.20
N PRO A 73 2.24 -7.02 -6.79
CA PRO A 73 1.95 -6.14 -5.66
C PRO A 73 0.77 -5.21 -5.94
N LEU A 74 0.74 -4.57 -7.12
CA LEU A 74 -0.33 -3.66 -7.53
C LEU A 74 -1.67 -4.38 -7.63
N THR A 75 -1.70 -5.51 -8.36
CA THR A 75 -2.94 -6.26 -8.59
C THR A 75 -3.52 -6.81 -7.28
N THR A 76 -2.68 -7.28 -6.36
CA THR A 76 -3.11 -7.76 -5.04
C THR A 76 -3.73 -6.64 -4.20
N VAL A 77 -3.10 -5.46 -4.14
CA VAL A 77 -3.66 -4.30 -3.43
C VAL A 77 -5.01 -3.88 -3.99
N CYS A 78 -5.13 -3.79 -5.33
CA CYS A 78 -6.39 -3.45 -5.97
C CYS A 78 -7.48 -4.49 -5.64
N ASN A 79 -7.15 -5.78 -5.68
CA ASN A 79 -8.09 -6.84 -5.34
C ASN A 79 -8.58 -6.75 -3.90
N VAL A 80 -7.67 -6.54 -2.93
CA VAL A 80 -8.04 -6.39 -1.51
C VAL A 80 -8.93 -5.18 -1.30
N LEU A 81 -8.55 -4.02 -1.85
CA LEU A 81 -9.33 -2.79 -1.72
C LEU A 81 -10.71 -2.91 -2.37
N ASN A 82 -10.81 -3.58 -3.52
CA ASN A 82 -12.08 -3.86 -4.17
C ASN A 82 -12.98 -4.77 -3.31
N ARG A 83 -12.42 -5.86 -2.75
CA ARG A 83 -13.16 -6.75 -1.83
C ARG A 83 -13.67 -6.00 -0.58
N GLN A 84 -12.89 -5.05 -0.07
CA GLN A 84 -13.26 -4.19 1.07
C GLN A 84 -14.13 -2.98 0.67
N LYS A 85 -14.51 -2.84 -0.61
CA LYS A 85 -15.29 -1.70 -1.14
C LYS A 85 -14.65 -0.33 -0.86
N LYS A 86 -13.31 -0.29 -0.79
CA LYS A 86 -12.50 0.91 -0.53
C LYS A 86 -12.07 1.65 -1.81
N ILE A 87 -12.28 1.04 -2.96
CA ILE A 87 -12.12 1.66 -4.28
C ILE A 87 -13.42 1.40 -5.07
N GLN A 88 -13.88 2.41 -5.82
CA GLN A 88 -15.02 2.34 -6.74
C GLN A 88 -14.52 2.29 -8.17
#